data_AF-A0ABD5W520-F1
#
_entry.id   AF-A0ABD5W520-F1
#
_cell.length_a   1.000
_cell.length_b   1.000
_cell.length_c   1.000
_cell.angle_alpha   90.00
_cell.angle_beta   90.00
_cell.angle_gamma   90.00
#
_symmetry.space_group_name_H-M   'P 1'
#
loop_
_entity.id
_entity.type
_entity.pdbx_description
1 polymer ?
#
loop_
_entity_poly.entity_id
_entity_poly.type
_entity_poly.pdbx_seq_one_letter_code
_entity_poly.pdbx_strand_id
1 'polypeptide(L)'
;MASYGSLVLEPDHAGSEPVSLFNDLHITVVREADILHDMAAAFDRLGDDLRAERGSAIIATGPSATADMGALVQGAHGPKRVEVLVVT
;
A
#
# COMPACT_ATOMS: atom_id res chain seq x y z
N MET A 1 1.09 3.74 6.50
CA MET A 1 2.23 3.74 7.46
C MET A 1 3.14 4.91 7.14
N ALA A 2 3.20 5.89 8.03
CA ALA A 2 3.86 7.17 7.78
C ALA A 2 5.39 7.04 7.62
N SER A 3 6.06 6.27 8.47
CA SER A 3 7.53 6.18 8.52
C SER A 3 8.16 5.57 7.27
N TYR A 4 7.38 4.86 6.46
CA TYR A 4 7.81 4.21 5.22
C TYR A 4 7.14 4.79 3.97
N GLY A 5 6.19 5.72 4.13
CA GLY A 5 5.33 6.14 3.03
C GLY A 5 4.59 4.97 2.38
N SER A 6 4.14 3.99 3.18
CA SER A 6 3.51 2.78 2.66
C SER A 6 1.98 2.82 2.80
N LEU A 7 1.29 2.25 1.82
CA LEU A 7 -0.12 1.94 1.86
C LEU A 7 -0.32 0.44 2.13
N VAL A 8 -1.36 0.10 2.90
CA VAL A 8 -1.80 -1.28 3.07
C VAL A 8 -3.11 -1.43 2.29
N LEU A 9 -3.14 -2.37 1.36
CA LEU A 9 -4.29 -2.65 0.50
C LEU A 9 -4.87 -3.99 0.95
N GLU A 10 -6.04 -3.94 1.57
CA GLU A 10 -6.82 -5.11 1.91
C GLU A 10 -7.67 -5.54 0.69
N PRO A 11 -7.87 -6.84 0.49
CA PRO A 11 -8.75 -7.34 -0.55
C PRO A 11 -10.19 -6.95 -0.23
N ASP A 12 -10.91 -6.52 -1.26
CA ASP A 12 -12.34 -6.26 -1.16
C ASP A 12 -13.08 -6.84 -2.37
N HIS A 13 -14.41 -6.85 -2.29
CA HIS A 13 -15.24 -7.32 -3.39
C HIS A 13 -15.22 -6.40 -4.62
N ALA A 14 -14.70 -5.17 -4.47
CA ALA A 14 -14.55 -4.23 -5.59
C ALA A 14 -13.27 -4.50 -6.40
N GLY A 15 -12.36 -5.34 -5.90
CA GLY A 15 -11.08 -5.61 -6.55
C GLY A 15 -10.11 -4.42 -6.42
N SER A 16 -10.14 -3.71 -5.29
CA SER A 16 -9.26 -2.56 -5.05
C SER A 16 -7.78 -2.93 -5.14
N GLU A 17 -7.39 -4.14 -4.71
CA GLU A 17 -6.02 -4.63 -4.80
C GLU A 17 -5.46 -4.64 -6.26
N PRO A 18 -6.02 -5.39 -7.23
CA PRO A 18 -5.49 -5.39 -8.58
C PRO A 18 -5.59 -4.02 -9.27
N VAL A 19 -6.64 -3.24 -9.00
CA VAL A 19 -6.82 -1.90 -9.58
C VAL A 19 -5.76 -0.92 -9.06
N SER A 20 -5.25 -1.13 -7.85
CA SER A 20 -4.21 -0.31 -7.22
C SER A 20 -2.79 -0.65 -7.69
N LEU A 21 -2.61 -1.79 -8.38
CA LEU A 21 -1.30 -2.30 -8.79
C LEU A 21 -1.03 -2.21 -10.29
N PHE A 22 -2.06 -2.37 -11.12
CA PHE A 22 -1.92 -2.51 -12.58
C PHE A 22 -2.36 -1.27 -13.38
N ASN A 23 -2.31 -0.12 -12.75
CA ASN A 23 -2.69 1.18 -13.30
C ASN A 23 -1.47 2.12 -13.40
N ASP A 24 -1.53 3.15 -14.25
CA ASP A 24 -0.45 4.14 -14.34
C ASP A 24 -0.45 5.13 -13.16
N LEU A 25 -1.65 5.52 -12.68
CA LEU A 25 -1.85 6.49 -11.59
C LEU A 25 -2.78 5.90 -10.52
N HIS A 26 -2.26 5.70 -9.31
CA HIS A 26 -3.03 5.26 -8.16
C HIS A 26 -3.32 6.45 -7.25
N ILE A 27 -4.60 6.80 -7.10
CA ILE A 27 -5.06 7.81 -6.15
C ILE A 27 -5.73 7.09 -4.99
N THR A 28 -5.15 7.16 -3.80
CA THR A 28 -5.74 6.61 -2.57
C THR A 28 -6.34 7.73 -1.73
N VAL A 29 -7.53 7.50 -1.19
CA VAL A 29 -8.13 8.35 -0.17
C VAL A 29 -7.96 7.66 1.18
N VAL A 30 -7.30 8.32 2.12
CA VAL A 30 -7.00 7.78 3.45
C VAL A 30 -7.59 8.70 4.50
N ARG A 31 -8.32 8.14 5.47
CA ARG A 31 -8.74 8.92 6.64
C ARG A 31 -7.54 9.19 7.52
N GLU A 32 -7.45 10.39 8.09
CA GLU A 32 -6.36 10.76 9.00
C GLU A 32 -6.23 9.75 10.15
N ALA A 33 -7.36 9.27 10.68
CA ALA A 33 -7.42 8.27 11.74
C ALA A 33 -6.84 6.89 11.37
N ASP A 34 -6.73 6.57 10.08
CA ASP A 34 -6.17 5.30 9.60
C ASP A 34 -4.65 5.38 9.33
N ILE A 35 -4.03 6.55 9.56
CA ILE A 35 -2.59 6.73 9.38
C ILE A 35 -1.84 6.20 10.60
N LEU A 36 -1.32 5.00 10.48
CA LEU A 36 -0.45 4.38 11.48
C LEU A 36 1.01 4.83 11.30
N HIS A 37 1.76 4.90 12.41
CA HIS A 37 3.15 5.33 12.40
C HIS A 37 4.05 4.37 11.60
N ASP A 38 4.04 3.08 11.95
CA ASP A 38 4.99 2.08 11.44
C ASP A 38 4.35 0.71 11.17
N MET A 39 5.20 -0.25 10.81
CA MET A 39 4.84 -1.65 10.53
C MET A 39 4.30 -2.39 11.75
N ALA A 40 4.85 -2.11 12.94
CA ALA A 40 4.41 -2.78 14.17
C ALA A 40 2.96 -2.38 14.47
N ALA A 41 2.66 -1.07 14.41
CA ALA A 41 1.31 -0.57 14.57
C ALA A 41 0.33 -1.15 13.53
N ALA A 42 0.77 -1.32 12.27
CA ALA A 42 -0.05 -1.94 11.23
C ALA A 42 -0.34 -3.42 11.50
N PHE A 43 0.66 -4.17 11.96
CA PHE A 43 0.49 -5.57 12.32
C PHE A 43 -0.35 -5.77 13.60
N ASP A 44 -0.24 -4.87 14.57
CA ASP A 44 -1.11 -4.88 15.74
C ASP A 44 -2.57 -4.59 15.35
N ARG A 45 -2.79 -3.71 14.36
CA ARG A 45 -4.13 -3.34 13.89
C ARG A 45 -4.81 -4.40 13.04
N LEU A 46 -4.07 -5.08 12.16
CA LEU A 46 -4.62 -5.97 11.12
C LEU A 46 -4.29 -7.45 11.33
N GLY A 47 -3.27 -7.76 12.12
CA GLY A 47 -2.68 -9.10 12.17
C GLY A 47 -3.62 -10.18 12.69
N ASP A 48 -4.43 -9.87 13.70
CA ASP A 48 -5.37 -10.84 14.29
C ASP A 48 -6.51 -11.18 13.33
N ASP A 49 -7.10 -10.17 12.68
CA ASP A 49 -8.14 -10.34 11.68
C ASP A 49 -7.63 -11.17 10.49
N LEU A 50 -6.47 -10.80 9.93
CA LEU A 50 -5.85 -11.53 8.81
C LEU A 50 -5.54 -12.98 9.17
N ARG A 51 -5.09 -13.28 10.41
CA ARG A 51 -4.85 -14.66 10.85
C ARG A 51 -6.14 -15.45 11.02
N ALA A 52 -7.17 -14.84 11.60
CA ALA A 52 -8.46 -15.48 11.84
C ALA A 52 -9.13 -15.87 10.51
N GLU A 53 -9.06 -14.98 9.52
CA GLU A 53 -9.69 -15.15 8.21
C GLU A 53 -8.80 -15.89 7.21
N ARG A 54 -7.52 -16.13 7.56
CA ARG A 54 -6.47 -16.56 6.62
C ARG A 54 -6.37 -15.61 5.42
N GLY A 55 -6.58 -14.33 5.67
CA GLY A 55 -6.52 -13.26 4.70
C GLY A 55 -5.09 -12.86 4.36
N SER A 56 -4.97 -11.96 3.38
CA SER A 56 -3.73 -11.33 2.97
C SER A 56 -3.98 -9.85 2.71
N ALA A 57 -2.95 -9.04 2.79
CA ALA A 57 -2.97 -7.65 2.37
C ALA A 57 -1.66 -7.31 1.66
N ILE A 58 -1.70 -6.31 0.78
CA ILE A 58 -0.52 -5.84 0.05
C ILE A 58 0.06 -4.61 0.75
N ILE A 59 1.36 -4.64 1.01
CA ILE A 59 2.09 -3.47 1.49
C ILE A 59 2.79 -2.84 0.29
N ALA A 60 2.23 -1.74 -0.20
CA ALA A 60 2.81 -0.93 -1.26
C ALA A 60 3.65 0.18 -0.62
N THR A 61 4.96 -0.01 -0.59
CA THR A 61 5.91 0.96 0.00
C THR A 61 6.26 2.05 -1.00
N GLY A 62 6.43 3.27 -0.48
CA GLY A 62 6.90 4.41 -1.27
C GLY A 62 8.25 4.17 -1.95
N PRO A 63 8.69 5.10 -2.81
CA PRO A 63 9.91 4.94 -3.61
C PRO A 63 11.10 4.53 -2.73
N SER A 64 11.70 3.37 -3.01
CA SER A 64 12.88 2.86 -2.33
C SER A 64 14.17 3.24 -3.07
N ALA A 65 15.31 3.29 -2.37
CA ALA A 65 16.63 3.59 -2.93
C ALA A 65 17.08 2.65 -4.08
N THR A 66 16.38 1.54 -4.34
CA THR A 66 16.55 0.75 -5.56
C THR A 66 16.10 1.47 -6.83
N ALA A 67 15.21 2.46 -6.74
CA ALA A 67 14.88 3.37 -7.84
C ALA A 67 16.05 4.30 -8.21
N ASP A 68 17.01 4.54 -7.29
CA ASP A 68 18.22 5.34 -7.51
C ASP A 68 19.41 4.51 -8.07
N MET A 69 19.26 3.19 -8.22
CA MET A 69 20.36 2.27 -8.63
C MET A 69 20.40 1.91 -10.13
N GLY A 70 19.71 2.64 -11.01
CA GLY A 70 19.80 2.49 -12.47
C GLY A 70 18.58 1.86 -13.15
N ALA A 71 18.72 1.50 -14.43
CA ALA A 71 17.60 1.16 -15.32
C ALA A 71 16.86 -0.14 -14.93
N LEU A 72 15.53 -0.08 -14.92
CA LEU A 72 14.66 -1.13 -14.40
C LEU A 72 14.20 -2.18 -15.43
N VAL A 73 13.96 -3.38 -14.89
CA VAL A 73 13.71 -4.70 -15.49
C VAL A 73 12.33 -4.78 -16.17
N GLN A 74 12.19 -5.61 -17.20
CA GLN A 74 10.90 -5.98 -17.78
C GLN A 74 10.06 -6.80 -16.79
N GLY A 75 8.99 -6.19 -16.27
CA GLY A 75 7.99 -6.74 -15.36
C GLY A 75 7.07 -5.62 -14.84
N ALA A 76 5.87 -5.95 -14.33
CA ALA A 76 4.94 -4.93 -13.82
C ALA A 76 5.52 -4.27 -12.55
N HIS A 77 5.97 -3.02 -12.68
CA HIS A 77 6.58 -2.27 -11.58
C HIS A 77 5.55 -1.36 -10.89
N GLY A 78 4.38 -1.89 -10.55
CA GLY A 78 3.29 -1.13 -9.91
C GLY A 78 2.92 0.18 -10.64
N PRO A 79 2.19 1.08 -9.98
CA PRO A 79 1.85 2.38 -10.55
C PRO A 79 3.07 3.29 -10.72
N LYS A 80 3.16 3.99 -11.86
CA LYS A 80 4.21 4.99 -12.12
C LYS A 80 4.08 6.21 -11.22
N ARG A 81 2.85 6.54 -10.82
CA ARG A 81 2.54 7.65 -9.93
C ARG A 81 1.53 7.21 -8.88
N VAL A 82 1.82 7.59 -7.64
CA VAL A 82 0.92 7.40 -6.49
C VAL A 82 0.62 8.76 -5.89
N GLU A 83 -0.66 9.06 -5.69
CA GLU A 83 -1.14 10.25 -4.98
C GLU A 83 -1.98 9.80 -3.78
N VAL A 84 -1.78 10.46 -2.63
CA VAL A 84 -2.51 10.16 -1.40
C VAL A 84 -3.28 11.41 -0.97
N LEU A 85 -4.60 11.28 -0.87
CA LEU A 85 -5.50 12.30 -0.37
C LEU A 85 -5.87 11.95 1.06
N VAL A 86 -5.40 12.75 2.02
CA VAL A 86 -5.77 12.59 3.43
C VAL A 86 -7.04 13.38 3.70
N VAL A 87 -8.04 12.72 4.29
CA VAL A 87 -9.33 13.31 4.67
C VAL A 87 -9.55 13.22 6.18
N THR A 88 -10.20 14.24 6.74
CA THR A 88 -10.44 14.39 8.19
C THR A 88 -11.79 13.80 8.61
#